data_AF-I3S0U1-F1
#
_entry.id   AF-I3S0U1-F1
#
_cell.length_a   1.000
_cell.length_b   1.000
_cell.length_c   1.000
_cell.angle_alpha   90.00
_cell.angle_beta   90.00
_cell.angle_gamma   90.00
#
_symmetry.space_group_name_H-M   'P 1'
#
loop_
_entity.id
_entity.type
_entity.pdbx_description
1 polymer ?
#
loop_
_entity_poly.entity_id
_entity_poly.type
_entity_poly.pdbx_seq_one_letter_code
_entity_poly.pdbx_strand_id
1 'polypeptide(L)' 'MQLCGVRGGGNVAAQALFWQPKQGLSFVLAFESEREGNAAIMLARRFAFDCNIVLAGPDHRTSSET' A
#
# COMPACT_ATOMS: atom_id res chain seq x y z
N MET A 1 8.46 -6.01 -1.23
CA MET A 1 7.81 -4.69 -1.34
C MET A 1 6.54 -4.68 -0.50
N GLN A 2 6.19 -3.56 0.10
CA GLN A 2 4.93 -3.40 0.84
C GLN A 2 4.20 -2.12 0.43
N LEU A 3 2.87 -2.18 0.39
CA LEU A 3 1.99 -1.05 0.10
C LEU A 3 0.64 -1.20 0.81
N CYS A 4 0.25 -0.21 1.61
CA CYS A 4 -1.06 -0.14 2.25
C CYS A 4 -1.45 1.30 2.61
N GLY A 5 -2.69 1.53 3.00
CA GLY A 5 -3.06 2.77 3.68
C GLY A 5 -2.27 2.95 4.99
N VAL A 6 -2.06 4.19 5.41
CA VAL A 6 -1.36 4.49 6.66
C VAL A 6 -2.25 4.09 7.85
N ARG A 7 -1.69 3.41 8.87
CA ARG A 7 -2.41 2.99 10.09
C ARG A 7 -2.26 3.94 11.28
N GLY A 8 -1.89 5.20 11.03
CA GLY A 8 -1.64 6.26 12.01
C GLY A 8 -1.60 7.64 11.32
N GLY A 9 -1.48 8.73 12.08
CA GLY A 9 -1.38 10.08 11.47
C GLY A 9 -2.69 10.90 11.41
N GLY A 10 -3.69 10.54 12.23
CA GLY A 10 -4.88 11.36 12.44
C GLY A 10 -5.71 11.56 11.18
N ASN A 11 -6.26 12.77 10.99
CA ASN A 11 -7.22 13.07 9.93
C ASN A 11 -6.65 12.98 8.49
N VAL A 12 -5.32 12.95 8.34
CA VAL A 12 -4.65 12.87 7.03
C VAL A 12 -4.42 11.40 6.61
N ALA A 13 -4.63 10.44 7.51
CA ALA A 13 -4.38 9.03 7.26
C ALA A 13 -5.21 8.47 6.09
N ALA A 14 -6.44 8.97 5.90
CA ALA A 14 -7.32 8.56 4.80
C ALA A 14 -6.79 8.98 3.42
N GLN A 15 -5.99 10.05 3.35
CA GLN A 15 -5.43 10.58 2.11
C GLN A 15 -4.00 10.12 1.88
N ALA A 16 -3.46 9.25 2.73
CA ALA A 16 -2.07 8.85 2.68
C ALA A 16 -1.90 7.33 2.57
N LEU A 17 -0.83 6.91 1.90
CA LEU A 17 -0.40 5.52 1.86
C LEU A 17 1.01 5.36 2.40
N PHE A 18 1.28 4.19 2.96
CA PHE A 18 2.60 3.70 3.30
C PHE A 18 3.16 2.87 2.17
N TRP A 19 4.39 3.18 1.75
CA TRP A 19 5.11 2.43 0.73
C TRP A 19 6.50 2.04 1.22
N GLN A 20 6.83 0.76 1.10
CA GLN A 20 8.17 0.23 1.37
C GLN A 20 8.69 -0.51 0.13
N PRO A 21 9.46 0.17 -0.75
CA PRO A 21 10.03 -0.46 -1.93
C PRO A 21 11.07 -1.54 -1.58
N LYS A 22 11.84 -1.33 -0.51
CA LYS A 22 12.85 -2.29 -0.04
C LYS A 22 13.05 -2.19 1.47
N GLN A 23 13.69 -3.20 2.05
CA GLN A 23 14.02 -3.18 3.47
C GLN A 23 14.88 -1.95 3.80
N GLY A 24 14.55 -1.27 4.89
CA GLY A 24 15.24 -0.05 5.33
C GLY A 24 14.89 1.23 4.57
N LEU A 25 13.98 1.19 3.58
CA LEU A 25 13.50 2.38 2.88
C LEU A 25 11.97 2.40 2.83
N SER A 26 11.36 3.39 3.49
CA SER A 26 9.90 3.56 3.54
C SER A 26 9.48 5.01 3.42
N PHE A 27 8.30 5.23 2.84
CA PHE A 27 7.71 6.55 2.63
C PHE A 27 6.24 6.55 3.08
N VAL A 28 5.78 7.74 3.48
CA VAL A 28 4.36 8.06 3.59
C VAL A 28 4.07 9.10 2.51
N LEU A 29 3.18 8.76 1.59
CA LEU A 29 2.79 9.61 0.47
C LEU A 29 1.38 10.13 0.73
N ALA A 30 1.23 11.46 0.77
CA ALA A 30 -0.08 12.10 0.84
C ALA A 30 -0.57 12.44 -0.57
N PHE A 31 -1.88 12.31 -0.78
CA PHE A 31 -2.57 12.59 -2.03
C PHE A 31 -3.50 13.80 -1.87
N GLU A 32 -3.91 14.39 -2.98
CA GLU A 32 -4.85 15.52 -2.96
C GLU A 32 -6.24 15.08 -2.50
N SER A 33 -6.58 13.80 -2.70
CA SER A 33 -7.81 13.19 -2.19
C SER A 33 -7.64 11.74 -1.74
N GLU A 34 -8.52 11.30 -0.85
CA GLU A 34 -8.62 9.89 -0.43
C GLU A 34 -8.89 8.96 -1.62
N ARG A 35 -9.69 9.43 -2.59
CA ARG A 35 -10.00 8.68 -3.81
C ARG A 35 -8.74 8.37 -4.60
N GLU A 36 -7.86 9.34 -4.78
CA GLU A 36 -6.59 9.17 -5.49
C GLU A 36 -5.65 8.22 -4.76
N GLY A 37 -5.52 8.37 -3.43
CA GLY A 37 -4.71 7.46 -2.62
C GLY A 37 -5.19 6.01 -2.73
N ASN A 38 -6.50 5.79 -2.66
CA ASN A 38 -7.09 4.46 -2.84
C ASN A 38 -6.92 3.93 -4.27
N ALA A 39 -7.07 4.77 -5.29
CA ALA A 39 -6.85 4.38 -6.68
C ALA A 39 -5.39 3.99 -6.93
N ALA A 40 -4.43 4.73 -6.39
CA ALA A 40 -3.00 4.43 -6.48
C ALA A 40 -2.66 3.07 -5.84
N ILE A 41 -3.24 2.77 -4.67
CA ILE A 41 -3.08 1.46 -4.02
C ILE A 41 -3.61 0.34 -4.91
N MET A 42 -4.84 0.47 -5.43
CA MET A 42 -5.45 -0.55 -6.28
C MET A 42 -4.66 -0.77 -7.57
N LEU A 43 -4.22 0.30 -8.22
CA LEU A 43 -3.45 0.24 -9.46
C LEU A 43 -2.09 -0.42 -9.25
N ALA A 44 -1.36 -0.01 -8.19
CA ALA A 44 -0.07 -0.59 -7.86
C ALA A 44 -0.19 -2.09 -7.52
N ARG A 45 -1.25 -2.49 -6.81
CA ARG A 45 -1.54 -3.90 -6.54
C ARG A 45 -1.87 -4.68 -7.80
N ARG A 46 -2.64 -4.10 -8.72
CA ARG A 46 -2.97 -4.75 -10.00
C ARG A 46 -1.71 -4.98 -10.83
N PHE A 47 -0.87 -3.97 -11.01
CA PHE A 47 0.37 -4.14 -11.76
C PHE A 47 1.36 -5.08 -11.08
N ALA A 48 1.45 -5.07 -9.75
CA ALA A 48 2.25 -6.05 -9.03
C ALA A 48 1.74 -7.47 -9.26
N PHE A 49 0.43 -7.68 -9.24
CA PHE A 49 -0.20 -8.97 -9.53
C PHE A 49 0.10 -9.45 -10.95
N ASP A 50 0.00 -8.56 -11.95
CA ASP A 50 0.37 -8.88 -13.33
C ASP A 50 1.86 -9.29 -13.46
N CYS A 51 2.70 -8.86 -12.52
CA CYS A 51 4.11 -9.27 -12.38
C CYS A 51 4.33 -10.48 -11.45
N ASN A 52 3.28 -11.20 -11.03
CA ASN A 52 3.32 -12.30 -10.05
C ASN A 52 3.89 -11.91 -8.67
N ILE A 53 3.70 -10.66 -8.26
CA ILE A 53 4.14 -10.14 -6.96
C ILE A 53 2.90 -9.80 -6.12
N VAL A 54 2.81 -10.36 -4.92
CA VAL A 54 1.79 -9.96 -3.94
C VAL A 54 2.25 -8.68 -3.23
N LEU A 55 1.62 -7.56 -3.57
CA LEU A 55 1.89 -6.27 -2.94
C LEU A 55 0.85 -5.98 -1.84
N ALA A 56 1.25 -6.10 -0.59
CA ALA A 56 0.37 -5.91 0.56
C ALA A 56 1.03 -5.10 1.69
N GLY A 57 0.29 -4.81 2.74
CA GLY A 57 0.83 -4.15 3.94
C GLY A 57 1.68 -5.10 4.81
N PRO A 58 2.38 -4.57 5.82
CA PRO A 58 3.07 -5.40 6.80
C PRO A 58 2.08 -6.35 7.50
N ASP A 59 2.54 -7.57 7.76
CA ASP A 59 1.78 -8.65 8.41
C ASP A 59 0.51 -9.08 7.67
N HIS A 60 0.38 -8.75 6.39
CA HIS A 60 -0.72 -9.23 5.58
C HIS A 60 -0.60 -10.75 5.41
N ARG A 61 -1.50 -11.50 6.07
CA ARG A 61 -1.64 -12.93 5.88
C ARG A 61 -2.32 -13.16 4.53
N THR A 62 -1.53 -13.47 3.50
CA THR A 62 -2.05 -14.19 2.35
C THR A 62 -2.43 -15.57 2.87
N SER A 63 -3.72 -15.91 2.92
CA SER A 63 -4.11 -17.29 3.17
C SER A 63 -3.41 -18.15 2.14
N SER A 64 -2.39 -18.90 2.55
CA SER A 64 -1.81 -19.95 1.72
C SER A 64 -2.94 -20.93 1.46
N GLU A 65 -3.32 -21.09 0.19
CA GLU A 65 -4.20 -22.16 -0.25
C GLU A 65 -3.73 -23.49 0.37
N THR A 66 -4.67 -24.17 1.02
CA THR A 66 -4.57 -25.59 1.41
C THR A 66 -5.40 -26.37 0.40
#